data_AF-A0A8S3E0L6-F1
#
_entry.id   AF-A0A8S3E0L6-F1
#
_cell.length_a   1.000
_cell.length_b   1.000
_cell.length_c   1.000
_cell.angle_alpha   90.00
_cell.angle_beta   90.00
_cell.angle_gamma   90.00
#
_symmetry.space_group_name_H-M   'P 1'
#
loop_
_entity.id
_entity.type
_entity.pdbx_description
1 polymer ?
#
loop_
_entity_poly.entity_id
_entity_poly.type
_entity_poly.pdbx_seq_one_letter_code
_entity_poly.pdbx_strand_id
1 'polypeptide(L)'
;MSVGETYEIYGPERYKLRELIEYCLRYMRRKSIITPLTPDVFVKAIANYTFHKSLYNIDRMQCAYVSDSFTPGLPTIRDLGIEPIKFSDAIGHMMASMRKSGRYVENPEDFLIPDPPKPVTQEYELSQNLSFP
;
A
#
# COMPACT_ATOMS: atom_id res chain seq x y z
N MET A 1 19.65 -19.00 14.01
CA MET A 1 18.29 -18.81 14.56
C MET A 1 18.35 -19.12 16.03
N SER A 2 18.39 -18.10 16.88
CA SER A 2 18.22 -18.31 18.32
C SER A 2 16.72 -18.21 18.65
N VAL A 3 16.24 -19.04 19.57
CA VAL A 3 14.82 -19.08 19.93
C VAL A 3 14.49 -17.83 20.75
N GLY A 4 13.54 -17.01 20.28
CA GLY A 4 13.05 -15.82 21.00
C GLY A 4 13.50 -14.46 20.44
N GLU A 5 14.16 -14.43 19.27
CA GLU A 5 14.47 -13.17 18.58
C GLU A 5 13.24 -12.53 17.93
N THR A 6 13.13 -11.21 18.02
CA THR A 6 12.14 -10.42 17.28
C THR A 6 12.70 -10.09 15.90
N TYR A 7 11.92 -10.36 14.86
CA TYR A 7 12.26 -10.03 13.48
C TYR A 7 11.32 -8.94 12.95
N GLU A 8 11.87 -7.98 12.22
CA GLU A 8 11.08 -7.00 11.48
C GLU A 8 10.96 -7.42 10.01
N ILE A 9 9.74 -7.41 9.48
CA ILE A 9 9.46 -7.79 8.10
C ILE A 9 8.96 -6.57 7.35
N TYR A 10 9.68 -6.20 6.30
CA TYR A 10 9.30 -5.10 5.42
C TYR A 10 9.71 -5.38 3.97
N GLY A 11 9.06 -4.65 3.05
CA GLY A 11 9.32 -4.76 1.61
C GLY A 11 10.64 -4.10 1.19
N PRO A 12 11.08 -4.28 -0.06
CA PRO A 12 12.37 -3.77 -0.53
C PRO A 12 12.42 -2.24 -0.66
N GLU A 13 11.27 -1.59 -0.83
CA GLU A 13 11.14 -0.16 -1.12
C GLU A 13 9.97 0.42 -0.30
N ARG A 14 10.10 1.69 0.11
CA ARG A 14 9.02 2.44 0.77
C ARG A 14 8.31 3.30 -0.25
N TYR A 15 7.00 3.46 -0.09
CA TYR A 15 6.18 4.26 -0.98
C TYR A 15 5.26 5.18 -0.18
N LYS A 16 4.89 6.32 -0.77
CA LYS A 16 3.80 7.12 -0.21
C LYS A 16 2.49 6.37 -0.42
N LEU A 17 1.60 6.40 0.59
CA LEU A 17 0.29 5.77 0.49
C LEU A 17 -0.49 6.20 -0.76
N ARG A 18 -0.41 7.49 -1.10
CA ARG A 18 -1.06 8.03 -2.31
C ARG A 18 -0.53 7.39 -3.60
N GLU A 19 0.79 7.25 -3.74
CA GLU A 19 1.42 6.63 -4.91
C GLU A 19 0.99 5.16 -5.06
N LEU A 20 0.92 4.42 -3.95
CA LEU A 20 0.42 3.04 -3.93
C LEU A 20 -1.04 2.97 -4.38
N ILE A 21 -1.91 3.82 -3.84
CA ILE A 21 -3.34 3.86 -4.20
C ILE A 21 -3.51 4.20 -5.69
N GLU A 22 -2.83 5.25 -6.16
CA GLU A 22 -2.89 5.65 -7.57
C GLU A 22 -2.40 4.52 -8.49
N TYR A 23 -1.32 3.83 -8.12
CA TYR A 23 -0.81 2.70 -8.88
C TYR A 23 -1.81 1.53 -8.92
N CYS A 24 -2.42 1.16 -7.79
CA CYS A 24 -3.48 0.15 -7.73
C CYS A 24 -4.69 0.53 -8.61
N LEU A 25 -5.10 1.80 -8.60
CA LEU A 25 -6.21 2.30 -9.42
C LEU A 25 -5.89 2.26 -10.92
N ARG A 26 -4.67 2.66 -11.31
CA ARG A 26 -4.18 2.52 -12.69
C ARG A 26 -4.18 1.04 -13.11
N TYR A 27 -3.71 0.16 -12.22
CA TYR A 27 -3.66 -1.29 -12.47
C TYR A 27 -5.04 -1.91 -12.67
N MET A 28 -6.01 -1.54 -11.83
CA MET A 28 -7.40 -2.03 -11.94
C MET A 28 -8.15 -1.44 -13.14
N ARG A 29 -7.60 -0.41 -13.79
CA ARG A 29 -8.21 0.37 -14.89
C ARG A 29 -9.57 0.96 -14.49
N ARG A 30 -9.68 1.44 -13.25
CA ARG A 30 -10.88 2.07 -12.70
C ARG A 30 -10.69 3.57 -12.64
N LYS A 31 -11.69 4.32 -13.11
CA LYS A 31 -11.75 5.77 -12.87
C LYS A 31 -12.08 5.98 -11.40
N SER A 32 -11.20 6.65 -10.68
CA SER A 32 -11.41 7.02 -9.28
C SER A 32 -10.90 8.43 -9.06
N ILE A 33 -11.57 9.16 -8.18
CA ILE A 33 -11.18 10.51 -7.78
C ILE A 33 -10.69 10.38 -6.34
N ILE A 34 -9.41 10.70 -6.13
CA ILE A 34 -8.83 10.74 -4.79
C ILE A 34 -9.19 12.09 -4.18
N THR A 35 -10.14 12.06 -3.25
CA THR A 35 -10.63 13.23 -2.54
C THR A 35 -10.11 13.20 -1.11
N PRO A 36 -9.71 14.35 -0.53
CA PRO A 36 -9.41 14.40 0.91
C PRO A 36 -10.62 13.95 1.73
N LEU A 37 -10.35 13.38 2.90
CA LEU A 37 -11.37 12.97 3.84
C LEU A 37 -12.01 14.20 4.50
N THR A 38 -13.04 14.75 3.87
CA THR A 38 -13.87 15.81 4.46
C THR A 38 -14.75 15.23 5.57
N PRO A 39 -15.19 16.05 6.55
CA PRO A 39 -16.11 15.59 7.58
C PRO A 39 -17.38 14.91 7.02
N ASP A 40 -17.90 15.37 5.88
CA ASP A 40 -19.07 14.75 5.23
C ASP A 40 -18.76 13.35 4.69
N VAL A 41 -17.61 13.15 4.04
CA VAL A 41 -17.14 11.85 3.54
C VAL A 41 -16.88 10.91 4.72
N PHE A 42 -16.33 11.42 5.82
CA PHE A 42 -16.09 10.64 7.03
C PHE A 42 -17.40 10.15 7.67
N VAL A 43 -18.38 11.03 7.83
CA VAL A 43 -19.71 10.66 8.36
C VAL A 43 -20.38 9.62 7.45
N LYS A 44 -20.29 9.79 6.12
CA LYS A 44 -20.80 8.79 5.16
C LYS A 44 -20.09 7.45 5.28
N ALA A 45 -18.77 7.45 5.49
CA ALA A 45 -17.99 6.23 5.68
C ALA A 45 -18.38 5.48 6.97
N ILE A 46 -18.54 6.20 8.09
CA ILE A 46 -19.01 5.63 9.36
C ILE A 46 -20.44 5.11 9.25
N ALA A 47 -21.34 5.87 8.62
CA ALA A 47 -22.72 5.44 8.43
C ALA A 47 -22.78 4.11 7.64
N ASN A 48 -21.97 3.97 6.59
CA ASN A 48 -21.86 2.73 5.83
C ASN A 48 -21.32 1.56 6.70
N TYR A 49 -20.39 1.85 7.62
CA TYR A 49 -19.89 0.87 8.59
C TYR A 49 -20.97 0.37 9.56
N THR A 50 -21.89 1.21 10.00
CA THR A 50 -22.92 0.81 10.96
C THR A 50 -24.00 -0.09 10.34
N PHE A 51 -24.32 0.09 9.05
CA PHE A 51 -25.42 -0.64 8.40
C PHE A 51 -25.01 -1.91 7.67
N HIS A 52 -23.72 -2.10 7.38
CA HIS A 52 -23.19 -3.30 6.73
C HIS A 52 -21.97 -3.81 7.49
N LYS A 53 -21.66 -5.12 7.44
CA LYS A 53 -20.34 -5.64 7.85
C LYS A 53 -19.29 -5.08 6.88
N SER A 54 -18.94 -3.83 7.12
CA SER A 54 -18.11 -3.04 6.23
C SER A 54 -16.66 -3.41 6.45
N LEU A 55 -15.93 -3.48 5.36
CA LEU A 55 -14.48 -3.67 5.38
C LEU A 55 -13.75 -2.43 5.94
N TYR A 56 -14.47 -1.33 6.19
CA TYR A 56 -13.95 -0.06 6.67
C TYR A 56 -14.25 0.14 8.16
N ASN A 57 -13.31 -0.22 9.05
CA ASN A 57 -13.38 0.11 10.48
C ASN A 57 -12.47 1.30 10.82
N ILE A 58 -12.76 1.97 11.94
CA ILE A 58 -11.98 3.13 12.41
C ILE A 58 -10.51 2.73 12.65
N ASP A 59 -10.27 1.55 13.22
CA ASP A 59 -8.91 1.09 13.50
C ASP A 59 -8.08 0.93 12.22
N ARG A 60 -8.63 0.34 11.14
CA ARG A 60 -7.86 0.23 9.87
C ARG A 60 -7.69 1.57 9.20
N MET A 61 -8.65 2.50 9.37
CA MET A 61 -8.42 3.87 8.94
C MET A 61 -7.22 4.44 9.68
N GLN A 62 -7.19 4.39 11.01
CA GLN A 62 -6.06 4.87 11.79
C GLN A 62 -4.73 4.19 11.39
N CYS A 63 -4.71 2.85 11.25
CA CYS A 63 -3.53 2.13 10.80
C CYS A 63 -3.03 2.59 9.42
N ALA A 64 -3.94 2.89 8.49
CA ALA A 64 -3.55 3.37 7.16
C ALA A 64 -2.94 4.77 7.18
N TYR A 65 -3.21 5.59 8.21
CA TYR A 65 -2.65 6.93 8.37
C TYR A 65 -1.33 6.94 9.16
N VAL A 66 -0.98 5.85 9.84
CA VAL A 66 0.30 5.72 10.53
C VAL A 66 1.38 5.34 9.52
N SER A 67 2.54 6.02 9.58
CA SER A 67 3.68 5.68 8.74
C SER A 67 4.50 4.55 9.35
N ASP A 68 5.01 3.66 8.50
CA ASP A 68 5.89 2.57 8.93
C ASP A 68 7.19 3.13 9.54
N SER A 69 7.67 2.54 10.63
CA SER A 69 8.97 2.86 11.26
C SER A 69 9.84 1.61 11.34
N PHE A 70 11.17 1.79 11.25
CA PHE A 70 12.14 0.70 11.36
C PHE A 70 12.98 0.86 12.61
N THR A 71 13.21 -0.24 13.31
CA THR A 71 14.10 -0.24 14.47
C THR A 71 15.51 -0.61 14.00
N PRO A 72 16.50 0.29 14.11
CA PRO A 72 17.86 -0.01 13.70
C PRO A 72 18.43 -1.16 14.55
N GLY A 73 18.98 -2.18 13.88
CA GLY A 73 19.65 -3.31 14.54
C GLY A 73 18.78 -4.55 14.78
N LEU A 74 17.51 -4.55 14.39
CA LEU A 74 16.70 -5.78 14.38
C LEU A 74 16.97 -6.62 13.12
N PRO A 75 16.96 -7.97 13.24
CA PRO A 75 17.11 -8.84 12.11
C PRO A 75 15.90 -8.77 11.19
N THR A 76 16.15 -8.96 9.90
CA THR A 76 15.22 -8.75 8.80
C THR A 76 14.93 -10.06 8.09
N ILE A 77 13.99 -10.02 7.14
CA ILE A 77 13.70 -11.17 6.28
C ILE A 77 14.90 -11.61 5.42
N ARG A 78 15.85 -10.69 5.13
CA ARG A 78 17.08 -11.03 4.39
C ARG A 78 18.02 -11.89 5.22
N ASP A 79 18.04 -11.69 6.54
CA ASP A 79 18.84 -12.50 7.46
C ASP A 79 18.29 -13.94 7.57
N LEU A 80 17.04 -14.16 7.13
CA LEU A 80 16.43 -15.48 6.97
C LEU A 80 16.75 -16.14 5.61
N GLY A 81 17.52 -15.47 4.74
CA GLY A 81 17.84 -15.94 3.39
C GLY A 81 16.69 -15.77 2.38
N ILE A 82 15.72 -14.90 2.68
CA ILE A 82 14.57 -14.64 1.81
C ILE A 82 14.72 -13.23 1.22
N GLU A 83 14.75 -13.16 -0.11
CA GLU A 83 14.78 -11.89 -0.83
C GLU A 83 13.37 -11.30 -0.99
N PRO A 84 13.11 -10.06 -0.54
CA PRO A 84 11.80 -9.45 -0.61
C PRO A 84 11.45 -9.04 -2.05
N ILE A 85 10.25 -9.38 -2.50
CA ILE A 85 9.74 -9.10 -3.84
C ILE A 85 9.26 -7.64 -3.93
N LYS A 86 9.51 -6.98 -5.08
CA LYS A 86 9.03 -5.62 -5.32
C LYS A 86 7.52 -5.58 -5.47
N PHE A 87 6.92 -4.47 -5.03
CA PHE A 87 5.48 -4.29 -5.09
C PHE A 87 4.94 -4.30 -6.53
N SER A 88 5.68 -3.70 -7.47
CA SER A 88 5.35 -3.70 -8.91
C SER A 88 5.18 -5.10 -9.51
N ASP A 89 5.97 -6.05 -9.00
CA ASP A 89 6.04 -7.39 -9.57
C ASP A 89 4.92 -8.27 -8.98
N ALA A 90 4.62 -8.08 -7.70
CA ALA A 90 3.58 -8.83 -6.99
C ALA A 90 2.15 -8.35 -7.31
N ILE A 91 1.95 -7.05 -7.57
CA ILE A 91 0.61 -6.46 -7.70
C ILE A 91 -0.22 -7.14 -8.77
N GLY A 92 0.44 -7.62 -9.83
CA GLY A 92 -0.25 -8.12 -10.99
C GLY A 92 -1.02 -9.40 -10.77
N HIS A 93 -0.43 -10.28 -9.97
CA HIS A 93 -1.10 -11.47 -9.49
C HIS A 93 -2.19 -11.12 -8.46
N MET A 94 -1.88 -10.24 -7.50
CA MET A 94 -2.80 -9.89 -6.42
C MET A 94 -4.09 -9.21 -6.89
N MET A 95 -3.99 -8.32 -7.87
CA MET A 95 -5.10 -7.48 -8.34
C MET A 95 -5.75 -7.97 -9.63
N ALA A 96 -5.33 -9.13 -10.16
CA ALA A 96 -5.85 -9.69 -11.41
C ALA A 96 -7.39 -9.80 -11.41
N SER A 97 -7.97 -10.27 -10.30
CA SER A 97 -9.42 -10.45 -10.15
C SER A 97 -10.20 -9.14 -10.00
N MET A 98 -9.54 -8.05 -9.61
CA MET A 98 -10.19 -6.75 -9.36
C MET A 98 -10.23 -5.84 -10.58
N ARG A 99 -9.52 -6.19 -11.67
CA ARG A 99 -9.50 -5.45 -12.94
C ARG A 99 -10.90 -5.37 -13.53
N LYS A 100 -11.25 -4.20 -14.08
CA LYS A 100 -12.56 -3.97 -14.73
C LYS A 100 -12.86 -4.99 -15.85
N SER A 101 -11.83 -5.45 -16.55
CA SER A 101 -11.88 -6.41 -17.65
C SER A 101 -11.48 -7.84 -17.27
N GLY A 102 -11.29 -8.15 -15.99
CA GLY A 102 -10.76 -9.45 -15.52
C GLY A 102 -11.61 -10.70 -15.82
N ARG A 103 -12.62 -10.58 -16.68
CA ARG A 103 -13.45 -11.68 -17.19
C ARG A 103 -13.03 -12.16 -18.58
N TYR A 104 -12.12 -11.48 -19.26
CA TYR A 104 -11.63 -11.86 -20.59
C TYR A 104 -10.17 -12.32 -20.51
N VAL A 105 -9.80 -13.27 -21.38
CA VAL A 105 -8.39 -13.63 -21.61
C VAL A 105 -7.72 -12.42 -22.25
N GLU A 106 -6.99 -11.66 -21.45
CA GLU A 106 -6.26 -10.48 -21.92
C GLU A 106 -5.00 -10.95 -22.64
N ASN A 107 -4.78 -10.54 -23.90
CA ASN A 107 -3.46 -10.70 -24.49
C ASN A 107 -2.52 -9.70 -23.83
N PRO A 108 -1.28 -10.09 -23.48
CA PRO A 108 -0.31 -9.19 -22.85
C PRO A 108 -0.01 -7.93 -23.68
N GLU A 109 -0.20 -7.99 -24.99
CA GLU A 109 0.05 -6.89 -25.93
C GLU A 109 -1.05 -5.83 -25.94
N ASP A 110 -2.27 -6.18 -25.49
CA ASP A 110 -3.43 -5.29 -25.60
C ASP A 110 -3.43 -4.16 -24.56
N PHE A 111 -2.59 -4.27 -23.52
CA PHE A 111 -2.63 -3.34 -22.39
C PHE A 111 -1.26 -2.91 -21.89
N LEU A 112 -1.06 -1.60 -21.81
CA LEU A 112 0.12 -1.01 -21.19
C LEU A 112 0.16 -1.34 -19.69
N ILE A 113 1.29 -1.90 -19.25
CA ILE A 113 1.59 -2.05 -17.82
C ILE A 113 1.78 -0.63 -17.27
N PRO A 114 1.05 -0.24 -16.20
CA PRO A 114 1.18 1.11 -15.66
C PRO A 114 2.59 1.33 -15.09
N ASP A 115 3.08 2.56 -15.16
CA ASP A 115 4.36 2.93 -14.57
C ASP A 115 4.39 2.63 -13.07
N PRO A 116 5.50 2.04 -12.56
CA PRO A 116 5.63 1.65 -11.18
C PRO A 116 5.50 2.86 -10.24
N PRO A 117 5.06 2.63 -8.98
CA PRO A 117 4.94 3.71 -8.00
C PRO A 117 6.32 4.28 -7.67
N LYS A 118 6.39 5.59 -7.44
CA LYS A 118 7.65 6.25 -7.10
C LYS A 118 8.04 5.91 -5.66
N PRO A 119 9.22 5.30 -5.43
CA PRO A 119 9.70 5.07 -4.07
C PRO A 119 10.03 6.39 -3.38
N VAL A 120 9.91 6.40 -2.06
CA VAL A 120 10.28 7.54 -1.23
C VAL A 120 11.80 7.71 -1.26
N THR A 121 12.27 8.91 -1.62
CA THR A 121 13.68 9.27 -1.53
C THR A 121 14.08 9.59 -0.09
N GLN A 122 15.34 9.34 0.28
CA GLN A 122 15.89 9.62 1.62
C GLN A 122 15.71 11.09 2.04
N GLU A 123 15.73 12.02 1.08
CA GLU A 123 15.48 13.45 1.31
C GLU A 123 14.09 13.74 1.90
N TYR A 124 13.08 12.99 1.46
CA TYR A 124 11.73 13.12 2.01
C TYR A 124 11.67 12.63 3.46
N GLU A 125 12.40 11.56 3.79
CA GLU A 125 12.46 11.04 5.17
C GLU A 125 13.08 12.06 6.13
N LEU A 126 14.16 12.72 5.70
CA LEU A 126 14.79 13.80 6.47
C LEU A 126 13.84 14.99 6.67
N SER A 127 13.03 15.34 5.67
CA SER A 127 12.07 16.45 5.78
C SER A 127 10.92 16.20 6.77
N GLN A 128 10.49 14.94 6.90
CA GLN A 128 9.43 14.55 7.83
C GLN A 128 9.93 14.55 9.29
N ASN A 129 11.17 14.13 9.51
CA ASN A 129 11.78 14.14 10.85
C ASN A 129 12.06 15.55 11.39
N LEU A 130 12.21 16.54 10.50
CA LEU A 130 12.43 17.95 10.86
C LEU A 130 11.13 18.74 11.10
N SER A 131 9.96 18.15 10.83
CA SER A 131 8.66 18.83 10.90
C SER A 131 7.96 18.69 12.27
N PHE A 132 8.63 18.09 13.27
CA PHE A 132 8.12 18.00 14.64
C PHE A 132 9.03 18.81 15.60
N PRO A 133 8.55 19.92 16.19
CA PRO A 133 9.16 20.54 17.37
C PRO A 133 8.90 19.73 18.65
#